data_AF-A0A954EU86-F1
#
_entry.id   AF-A0A954EU86-F1
#
_cell.length_a   1.000
_cell.length_b   1.000
_cell.length_c   1.000
_cell.angle_alpha   90.00
_cell.angle_beta   90.00
_cell.angle_gamma   90.00
#
_symmetry.space_group_name_H-M   'P 1'
#
loop_
_entity.id
_entity.type
_entity.pdbx_description
1 polymer ?
#
loop_
_entity_poly.entity_id
_entity_poly.type
_entity_poly.pdbx_seq_one_letter_code
_entity_poly.pdbx_strand_id
1 'polypeptide(L)'
;MPPLHSESLRDFIETQGIDLHQMTLEEFREWLRTQIERFSRQPVFQQKCRIRNLIAANLRKLNYREKRLRESELQLTASPTAKAITRKQRELENLQKGVDGLTKAVQEGRADPEKLAEFRKRLQSSEREQQRLIDACPEYQQWQQRTRSWFEFRNEIGLTEAETELERLEKQSGRYSSSAGNSFEKVSSLAVSQFVIPIVGRAGTDCCVLHGVTLGCARGELDQLVVARHPGTDIVDVLAVVEAKRNINDLVHGYRQRLENLHWFADNSAGFDPEQYRTETYPHGRFEGLATHQEHGETFCFSSESFSQFRSTEKEVPLEGLFFVTESRPLNGLTGGELSRVMNRVATDPRFDLNNLASCRRLKKWVLDTMESVQTIDVLRLYDQNGLADRIIFANRETDGISEAKDEISNHCQNRFEFKKGFDSGS
;
A
#
# COMPACT_ATOMS: atom_id res chain seq x y z
N MET A 1 -10.91 -25.47 -7.86
CA MET A 1 -9.83 -26.33 -8.45
C MET A 1 -9.10 -27.09 -7.35
N PRO A 2 -8.64 -28.35 -7.54
CA PRO A 2 -7.88 -29.08 -6.52
C PRO A 2 -6.56 -28.35 -6.14
N PRO A 3 -5.96 -28.65 -4.97
CA PRO A 3 -4.64 -28.13 -4.61
C PRO A 3 -3.64 -28.49 -5.72
N LEU A 4 -2.66 -27.63 -5.96
CA LEU A 4 -1.64 -27.92 -6.96
C LEU A 4 -0.91 -29.20 -6.56
N HIS A 5 -0.98 -30.20 -7.42
CA HIS A 5 0.02 -31.26 -7.39
C HIS A 5 1.39 -30.65 -7.75
N SER A 6 2.47 -31.23 -7.25
CA SER A 6 3.84 -30.74 -7.49
C SER A 6 4.13 -30.50 -8.98
N GLU A 7 3.62 -31.37 -9.86
CA GLU A 7 3.71 -31.20 -11.31
C GLU A 7 3.04 -29.90 -11.82
N SER A 8 1.89 -29.51 -11.25
CA SER A 8 1.18 -28.29 -11.63
C SER A 8 1.87 -27.02 -11.15
N LEU A 9 2.49 -27.03 -9.95
CA LEU A 9 3.29 -25.90 -9.48
C LEU A 9 4.57 -25.75 -10.31
N ARG A 10 5.23 -26.87 -10.65
CA ARG A 10 6.42 -26.86 -11.49
C ARG A 10 6.13 -26.35 -12.91
N ASP A 11 5.06 -26.84 -13.55
CA ASP A 11 4.61 -26.35 -14.84
C ASP A 11 4.31 -24.84 -14.80
N PHE A 12 3.66 -24.37 -13.73
CA PHE A 12 3.45 -22.94 -13.53
C PHE A 12 4.76 -22.15 -13.40
N ILE A 13 5.73 -22.64 -12.61
CA ILE A 13 7.06 -22.03 -12.44
C ILE A 13 7.81 -21.98 -13.78
N GLU A 14 7.77 -23.04 -14.58
CA GLU A 14 8.48 -23.13 -15.85
C GLU A 14 7.84 -22.27 -16.95
N THR A 15 6.51 -22.20 -16.99
CA THR A 15 5.78 -21.47 -18.04
C THR A 15 5.56 -19.99 -17.72
N GLN A 16 5.40 -19.63 -16.43
CA GLN A 16 5.11 -18.27 -15.98
C GLN A 16 6.27 -17.61 -15.25
N GLY A 17 7.38 -18.33 -15.00
CA GLY A 17 8.55 -17.82 -14.29
C GLY A 17 9.20 -16.65 -15.00
N ILE A 18 9.39 -15.55 -14.27
CA ILE A 18 10.14 -14.38 -14.74
C ILE A 18 11.30 -14.13 -13.77
N ASP A 19 12.53 -14.28 -14.26
CA ASP A 19 13.77 -13.95 -13.53
C ASP A 19 14.48 -12.78 -14.22
N LEU A 20 14.35 -11.59 -13.64
CA LEU A 20 14.94 -10.37 -14.20
C LEU A 20 16.48 -10.36 -14.16
N HIS A 21 17.11 -11.14 -13.28
CA HIS A 21 18.57 -11.24 -13.22
C HIS A 21 19.13 -11.97 -14.45
N GLN A 22 18.43 -12.99 -14.92
CA GLN A 22 18.86 -13.83 -16.04
C GLN A 22 18.48 -13.29 -17.41
N MET A 23 17.49 -12.39 -17.48
CA MET A 23 17.11 -11.76 -18.74
C MET A 23 18.30 -11.08 -19.42
N THR A 24 18.33 -11.08 -20.74
CA THR A 24 19.13 -10.19 -21.58
C THR A 24 18.60 -8.75 -21.51
N LEU A 25 19.24 -7.80 -22.21
CA LEU A 25 18.72 -6.42 -22.28
C LEU A 25 17.48 -6.35 -23.20
N GLU A 26 17.47 -7.14 -24.26
CA GLU A 26 16.40 -7.24 -25.25
C GLU A 26 15.14 -7.84 -24.63
N GLU A 27 15.27 -8.94 -23.88
CA GLU A 27 14.16 -9.55 -23.14
C GLU A 27 13.60 -8.61 -22.08
N PHE A 28 14.47 -7.92 -21.32
CA PHE A 28 14.02 -6.89 -20.37
C PHE A 28 13.24 -5.77 -21.05
N ARG A 29 13.68 -5.32 -22.24
CA ARG A 29 12.99 -4.29 -23.02
C ARG A 29 11.61 -4.80 -23.49
N GLU A 30 11.51 -6.05 -23.90
CA GLU A 30 10.23 -6.66 -24.30
C GLU A 30 9.27 -6.77 -23.11
N TRP A 31 9.76 -7.32 -21.99
CA TRP A 31 9.04 -7.36 -20.73
C TRP A 31 8.52 -5.97 -20.34
N LEU A 32 9.39 -4.96 -20.41
CA LEU A 32 9.04 -3.58 -20.07
C LEU A 32 7.96 -3.02 -20.99
N ARG A 33 7.99 -3.34 -22.29
CA ARG A 33 6.96 -2.94 -23.24
C ARG A 33 5.60 -3.52 -22.85
N THR A 34 5.54 -4.82 -22.53
CA THR A 34 4.32 -5.48 -22.07
C THR A 34 3.77 -4.84 -20.80
N GLN A 35 4.63 -4.50 -19.84
CA GLN A 35 4.20 -3.81 -18.62
C GLN A 35 3.69 -2.39 -18.92
N ILE A 36 4.37 -1.62 -19.77
CA ILE A 36 3.93 -0.29 -20.20
C ILE A 36 2.56 -0.38 -20.88
N GLU A 37 2.34 -1.34 -21.77
CA GLU A 37 1.06 -1.54 -22.45
C GLU A 37 -0.06 -1.83 -21.44
N ARG A 38 0.18 -2.70 -20.46
CA ARG A 38 -0.79 -2.99 -19.40
C ARG A 38 -1.12 -1.75 -18.57
N PHE A 39 -0.11 -1.02 -18.12
CA PHE A 39 -0.28 0.20 -17.31
C PHE A 39 -0.85 1.36 -18.12
N SER A 40 -0.67 1.37 -19.44
CA SER A 40 -1.26 2.38 -20.32
C SER A 40 -2.79 2.40 -20.26
N ARG A 41 -3.44 1.37 -19.73
CA ARG A 41 -4.90 1.35 -19.50
C ARG A 41 -5.32 2.16 -18.27
N GLN A 42 -4.39 2.53 -17.40
CA GLN A 42 -4.66 3.28 -16.17
C GLN A 42 -4.59 4.79 -16.44
N PRO A 43 -5.66 5.57 -16.17
CA PRO A 43 -5.67 7.01 -16.42
C PRO A 43 -4.53 7.77 -15.72
N VAL A 44 -4.21 7.41 -14.48
CA VAL A 44 -3.11 8.04 -13.72
C VAL A 44 -1.76 7.83 -14.42
N PHE A 45 -1.48 6.63 -14.92
CA PHE A 45 -0.24 6.34 -15.63
C PHE A 45 -0.15 7.11 -16.96
N GLN A 46 -1.23 7.12 -17.75
CA GLN A 46 -1.30 7.91 -18.99
C GLN A 46 -1.03 9.39 -18.73
N GLN A 47 -1.63 9.95 -17.69
CA GLN A 47 -1.48 11.36 -17.35
C GLN A 47 -0.06 11.70 -16.88
N LYS A 48 0.57 10.82 -16.08
CA LYS A 48 2.00 10.94 -15.74
C LYS A 48 2.88 10.91 -17.00
N CYS A 49 2.65 9.97 -17.91
CA CYS A 49 3.37 9.93 -19.19
C CYS A 49 3.17 11.20 -20.03
N ARG A 50 1.96 11.77 -20.06
CA ARG A 50 1.68 13.06 -20.72
C ARG A 50 2.52 14.19 -20.12
N ILE A 51 2.50 14.33 -18.79
CA ILE A 51 3.32 15.33 -18.08
C ILE A 51 4.81 15.15 -18.39
N ARG A 52 5.33 13.91 -18.28
CA ARG A 52 6.71 13.58 -18.63
C ARG A 52 7.05 13.98 -20.06
N ASN A 53 6.17 13.71 -21.03
CA ASN A 53 6.39 14.06 -22.43
C ASN A 53 6.41 15.58 -22.65
N LEU A 54 5.52 16.34 -21.98
CA LEU A 54 5.53 17.81 -22.01
C LEU A 54 6.84 18.37 -21.44
N ILE A 55 7.31 17.79 -20.33
CA ILE A 55 8.60 18.15 -19.72
C ILE A 55 9.75 17.79 -20.66
N ALA A 56 9.78 16.58 -21.21
CA ALA A 56 10.85 16.12 -22.09
C ALA A 56 10.98 17.01 -23.34
N ALA A 57 9.86 17.34 -23.98
CA ALA A 57 9.83 18.23 -25.14
C ALA A 57 10.33 19.65 -24.85
N ASN A 58 10.17 20.12 -23.60
CA ASN A 58 10.49 21.49 -23.18
C ASN A 58 11.63 21.58 -22.17
N LEU A 59 12.38 20.50 -21.94
CA LEU A 59 13.27 20.33 -20.78
C LEU A 59 14.31 21.46 -20.66
N ARG A 60 14.92 21.84 -21.79
CA ARG A 60 15.93 22.92 -21.81
C ARG A 60 15.33 24.28 -21.43
N LYS A 61 14.15 24.62 -21.98
CA LYS A 61 13.45 25.88 -21.69
C LYS A 61 12.97 25.91 -20.24
N LEU A 62 12.46 24.78 -19.75
CA LEU A 62 12.04 24.63 -18.35
C LEU A 62 13.22 24.85 -17.41
N ASN A 63 14.31 24.09 -17.58
CA ASN A 63 15.50 24.21 -16.72
C ASN A 63 16.10 25.61 -16.74
N TYR A 64 16.12 26.27 -17.91
CA TYR A 64 16.62 27.65 -18.01
C TYR A 64 15.77 28.64 -17.19
N ARG A 65 14.45 28.59 -17.34
CA ARG A 65 13.52 29.49 -16.62
C ARG A 65 13.53 29.20 -15.12
N GLU A 66 13.53 27.93 -14.72
CA GLU A 66 13.63 27.52 -13.31
C GLU A 66 14.94 27.99 -12.68
N LYS A 67 16.07 27.82 -13.37
CA LYS A 67 17.36 28.32 -12.89
C LYS A 67 17.33 29.83 -12.66
N ARG A 68 16.79 30.60 -13.61
CA ARG A 68 16.66 32.07 -13.50
C ARG A 68 15.74 32.47 -12.34
N LEU A 69 14.66 31.72 -12.11
CA LEU A 69 13.76 31.93 -10.97
C LEU A 69 14.50 31.71 -9.66
N ARG A 70 15.19 30.57 -9.50
CA ARG A 70 16.00 30.25 -8.30
C ARG A 70 17.09 31.30 -8.04
N GLU A 71 17.79 31.75 -9.09
CA GLU A 71 18.76 32.85 -8.99
C GLU A 71 18.11 34.13 -8.45
N SER A 72 16.94 34.52 -8.96
CA SER A 72 16.23 35.70 -8.49
C SER A 72 15.69 35.56 -7.06
N GLU A 73 15.28 34.36 -6.64
CA GLU A 73 14.86 34.06 -5.27
C GLU A 73 16.01 34.21 -4.28
N LEU A 74 17.20 33.74 -4.64
CA LEU A 74 18.41 33.91 -3.82
C LEU A 74 18.79 35.39 -3.66
N GLN A 75 18.75 36.14 -4.76
CA GLN A 75 19.00 37.59 -4.74
C GLN A 75 17.97 38.33 -3.87
N LEU A 76 16.69 37.98 -4.01
CA LEU A 76 15.63 38.55 -3.19
C LEU A 76 15.84 38.24 -1.72
N THR A 77 16.17 36.99 -1.37
CA THR A 77 16.41 36.57 0.01
C THR A 77 17.59 37.31 0.66
N ALA A 78 18.61 37.64 -0.13
CA ALA A 78 19.76 38.42 0.33
C ALA A 78 19.45 39.92 0.50
N SER A 79 18.35 40.43 -0.07
CA SER A 79 17.97 41.84 0.00
C SER A 79 17.45 42.23 1.40
N PRO A 80 17.98 43.28 2.04
CA PRO A 80 17.41 43.82 3.28
C PRO A 80 15.96 44.27 3.11
N THR A 81 15.61 44.80 1.93
CA THR A 81 14.27 45.28 1.60
C THR A 81 13.26 44.15 1.51
N ALA A 82 13.67 42.93 1.12
CA ALA A 82 12.79 41.77 1.11
C ALA A 82 12.22 41.45 2.49
N LYS A 83 13.02 41.54 3.56
CA LYS A 83 12.54 41.33 4.93
C LYS A 83 11.49 42.36 5.33
N ALA A 84 11.66 43.62 4.92
CA ALA A 84 10.67 44.67 5.14
C ALA A 84 9.37 44.40 4.37
N ILE A 85 9.47 43.98 3.10
CA ILE A 85 8.32 43.58 2.27
C ILE A 85 7.56 42.42 2.93
N THR A 86 8.26 41.35 3.35
CA THR A 86 7.62 40.19 4.01
C THR A 86 6.97 40.57 5.34
N ARG A 87 7.60 41.43 6.13
CA ARG A 87 7.00 41.95 7.38
C ARG A 87 5.72 42.72 7.09
N LYS A 88 5.74 43.57 6.06
CA LYS A 88 4.57 44.34 5.62
C LYS A 88 3.47 43.45 5.03
N GLN A 89 3.80 42.38 4.30
CA GLN A 89 2.84 41.38 3.86
C GLN A 89 2.08 40.76 5.05
N ARG A 90 2.79 40.33 6.11
CA ARG A 90 2.15 39.79 7.32
C ARG A 90 1.29 40.82 8.05
N GLU A 91 1.74 42.08 8.10
CA GLU A 91 0.94 43.17 8.66
C GLU A 91 -0.37 43.34 7.90
N LEU A 92 -0.32 43.32 6.56
CA LEU A 92 -1.49 43.42 5.70
C LEU A 92 -2.45 42.24 5.85
N GLU A 93 -1.95 41.00 5.92
CA GLU A 93 -2.80 39.83 6.18
C GLU A 93 -3.56 39.94 7.51
N ASN A 94 -2.88 40.43 8.56
CA ASN A 94 -3.51 40.63 9.86
C ASN A 94 -4.52 41.79 9.84
N LEU A 95 -4.22 42.88 9.15
CA LEU A 95 -5.14 44.00 8.96
C LEU A 95 -6.37 43.57 8.16
N GLN A 96 -6.21 42.78 7.09
CA GLN A 96 -7.32 42.25 6.30
C GLN A 96 -8.23 41.36 7.14
N LYS A 97 -7.67 40.40 7.89
CA LYS A 97 -8.46 39.59 8.84
C LYS A 97 -9.20 40.43 9.88
N GLY A 98 -8.56 41.49 10.37
CA GLY A 98 -9.18 42.46 11.28
C GLY A 98 -10.34 43.22 10.64
N VAL A 99 -10.18 43.67 9.39
CA VAL A 99 -11.24 44.32 8.61
C VAL A 99 -12.40 43.36 8.34
N ASP A 100 -12.14 42.13 7.95
CA ASP A 100 -13.18 41.12 7.68
C ASP A 100 -13.98 40.80 8.95
N GLY A 101 -13.28 40.59 10.07
CA GLY A 101 -13.90 40.34 11.38
C GLY A 101 -14.71 41.53 11.90
N LEU A 102 -14.18 42.75 11.81
CA LEU A 102 -14.90 43.97 12.21
C LEU A 102 -16.07 44.28 11.29
N THR A 103 -15.94 44.01 9.99
CA THR A 103 -17.05 44.16 9.03
C THR A 103 -18.24 43.31 9.45
N LYS A 104 -18.00 42.04 9.80
CA LYS A 104 -19.04 41.14 10.31
C LYS A 104 -19.62 41.63 11.65
N ALA A 105 -18.77 42.04 12.60
CA ALA A 105 -19.23 42.49 13.91
C ALA A 105 -20.07 43.79 13.84
N VAL A 106 -19.72 44.72 12.95
CA VAL A 106 -20.50 45.95 12.71
C VAL A 106 -21.85 45.63 12.06
N GLN A 107 -21.90 44.72 11.08
CA GLN A 107 -23.15 44.27 10.46
C GLN A 107 -24.12 43.64 11.46
N GLU A 108 -23.59 42.99 12.50
CA GLU A 108 -24.36 42.39 13.58
C GLU A 108 -24.65 43.36 14.76
N GLY A 109 -24.25 44.64 14.64
CA GLY A 109 -24.46 45.65 15.69
C GLY A 109 -23.58 45.47 16.94
N ARG A 110 -22.54 44.64 16.88
CA ARG A 110 -21.66 44.28 18.00
C ARG A 110 -20.36 45.08 18.05
N ALA A 111 -20.11 45.95 17.07
CA ALA A 111 -18.92 46.78 16.98
C ALA A 111 -19.22 48.16 16.38
N ASP A 112 -18.33 49.11 16.66
CA ASP A 112 -18.42 50.49 16.21
C ASP A 112 -18.00 50.64 14.72
N PRO A 113 -18.85 51.21 13.84
CA PRO A 113 -18.50 51.54 12.46
C PRO A 113 -17.25 52.43 12.32
N GLU A 114 -16.98 53.33 13.27
CA GLU A 114 -15.81 54.22 13.22
C GLU A 114 -14.50 53.45 13.34
N LYS A 115 -14.47 52.42 14.21
CA LYS A 115 -13.33 51.53 14.37
C LYS A 115 -13.04 50.72 13.10
N LEU A 116 -14.09 50.30 12.39
CA LEU A 116 -13.95 49.65 11.08
C LEU A 116 -13.36 50.62 10.03
N ALA A 117 -13.80 51.89 10.03
CA ALA A 117 -13.26 52.91 9.14
C ALA A 117 -11.75 53.16 9.41
N GLU A 118 -11.33 53.18 10.67
CA GLU A 118 -9.91 53.30 11.06
C GLU A 118 -9.07 52.13 10.54
N PHE A 119 -9.55 50.89 10.73
CA PHE A 119 -8.85 49.69 10.24
C PHE A 119 -8.72 49.68 8.71
N ARG A 120 -9.77 50.10 7.98
CA ARG A 120 -9.73 50.25 6.52
C ARG A 120 -8.72 51.30 6.08
N LYS A 121 -8.66 52.45 6.78
CA LYS A 121 -7.67 53.50 6.49
C LYS A 121 -6.24 53.01 6.72
N ARG A 122 -6.01 52.26 7.80
CA ARG A 122 -4.71 51.64 8.11
C ARG A 122 -4.31 50.62 7.04
N LEU A 123 -5.23 49.74 6.65
CA LEU A 123 -5.01 48.78 5.55
C LEU A 123 -4.56 49.51 4.28
N GLN A 124 -5.30 50.54 3.85
CA GLN A 124 -4.95 51.32 2.66
C GLN A 124 -3.58 52.00 2.77
N SER A 125 -3.23 52.53 3.95
CA SER A 125 -1.91 53.13 4.17
C SER A 125 -0.77 52.11 4.10
N SER A 126 -0.96 50.93 4.69
CA SER A 126 0.03 49.84 4.67
C SER A 126 0.17 49.23 3.27
N GLU A 127 -0.90 49.19 2.47
CA GLU A 127 -0.85 48.76 1.05
C GLU A 127 0.02 49.72 0.22
N ARG A 128 -0.17 51.03 0.38
CA ARG A 128 0.66 52.04 -0.31
C ARG A 128 2.12 51.97 0.11
N GLU A 129 2.39 51.75 1.39
CA GLU A 129 3.75 51.60 1.90
C GLU A 129 4.42 50.33 1.35
N GLN A 130 3.69 49.21 1.34
CA GLN A 130 4.17 47.98 0.72
C GLN A 130 4.47 48.17 -0.77
N GLN A 131 3.58 48.82 -1.52
CA GLN A 131 3.81 49.07 -2.94
C GLN A 131 5.07 49.91 -3.16
N ARG A 132 5.31 50.94 -2.34
CA ARG A 132 6.56 51.70 -2.39
C ARG A 132 7.80 50.85 -2.12
N LEU A 133 7.74 49.93 -1.15
CA LEU A 133 8.85 49.01 -0.86
C LEU A 133 9.10 48.05 -2.03
N ILE A 134 8.03 47.57 -2.67
CA ILE A 134 8.10 46.73 -3.88
C ILE A 134 8.73 47.51 -5.04
N ASP A 135 8.26 48.74 -5.29
CA ASP A 135 8.75 49.59 -6.37
C ASP A 135 10.24 49.96 -6.18
N ALA A 136 10.67 50.09 -4.92
CA ALA A 136 12.05 50.38 -4.55
C ALA A 136 12.95 49.14 -4.45
N CYS A 137 12.44 47.93 -4.69
CA CYS A 137 13.19 46.68 -4.61
C CYS A 137 13.29 46.00 -6.00
N PRO A 138 14.35 46.30 -6.78
CA PRO A 138 14.56 45.70 -8.09
C PRO A 138 14.61 44.17 -8.07
N GLU A 139 15.16 43.58 -7.00
CA GLU A 139 15.22 42.12 -6.84
C GLU A 139 13.81 41.51 -6.74
N TYR A 140 12.89 42.20 -6.06
CA TYR A 140 11.50 41.76 -5.94
C TYR A 140 10.76 41.86 -7.28
N GLN A 141 10.95 42.96 -8.02
CA GLN A 141 10.39 43.12 -9.36
C GLN A 141 10.92 42.05 -10.33
N GLN A 142 12.23 41.79 -10.29
CA GLN A 142 12.84 40.74 -11.10
C GLN A 142 12.28 39.36 -10.74
N TRP A 143 12.21 39.04 -9.45
CA TRP A 143 11.59 37.79 -8.98
C TRP A 143 10.14 37.66 -9.47
N GLN A 144 9.31 38.69 -9.32
CA GLN A 144 7.93 38.68 -9.83
C GLN A 144 7.86 38.45 -11.33
N GLN A 145 8.71 39.12 -12.11
CA GLN A 145 8.78 38.93 -13.56
C GLN A 145 9.19 37.49 -13.92
N ARG A 146 10.19 36.92 -13.23
CA ARG A 146 10.65 35.55 -13.47
C ARG A 146 9.61 34.52 -13.06
N THR A 147 8.95 34.73 -11.92
CA THR A 147 7.83 33.91 -11.43
C THR A 147 6.69 33.91 -12.43
N ARG A 148 6.24 35.09 -12.87
CA ARG A 148 5.20 35.22 -13.90
C ARG A 148 5.61 34.53 -15.19
N SER A 149 6.82 34.77 -15.68
CA SER A 149 7.31 34.17 -16.92
C SER A 149 7.49 32.64 -16.83
N TRP A 150 7.74 32.11 -15.63
CA TRP A 150 7.76 30.67 -15.36
C TRP A 150 6.35 30.08 -15.43
N PHE A 151 5.39 30.67 -14.71
CA PHE A 151 4.00 30.21 -14.71
C PHE A 151 3.34 30.34 -16.08
N GLU A 152 3.52 31.48 -16.78
CA GLU A 152 3.02 31.68 -18.14
C GLU A 152 3.55 30.60 -19.08
N PHE A 153 4.84 30.26 -18.99
CA PHE A 153 5.40 29.20 -19.83
C PHE A 153 4.85 27.82 -19.47
N ARG A 154 4.66 27.50 -18.19
CA ARG A 154 4.01 26.24 -17.77
C ARG A 154 2.57 26.13 -18.27
N ASN A 155 1.83 27.24 -18.24
CA ASN A 155 0.48 27.32 -18.77
C ASN A 155 0.48 27.20 -20.31
N GLU A 156 1.40 27.88 -21.00
CA GLU A 156 1.56 27.84 -22.46
C GLU A 156 1.78 26.41 -22.98
N ILE A 157 2.62 25.62 -22.29
CA ILE A 157 2.86 24.22 -22.68
C ILE A 157 1.81 23.23 -22.15
N GLY A 158 0.77 23.71 -21.45
CA GLY A 158 -0.28 22.87 -20.87
C GLY A 158 0.15 22.02 -19.68
N LEU A 159 1.29 22.33 -19.03
CA LEU A 159 1.82 21.54 -17.91
C LEU A 159 0.95 21.70 -16.66
N THR A 160 0.53 22.92 -16.33
CA THR A 160 -0.31 23.22 -15.16
C THR A 160 -1.66 22.52 -15.22
N GLU A 161 -2.31 22.53 -16.39
CA GLU A 161 -3.57 21.80 -16.63
C GLU A 161 -3.36 20.29 -16.44
N ALA A 162 -2.26 19.76 -17.00
CA ALA A 162 -1.96 18.33 -16.91
C ALA A 162 -1.70 17.88 -15.46
N GLU A 163 -1.00 18.68 -14.65
CA GLU A 163 -0.77 18.39 -13.23
C GLU A 163 -2.06 18.48 -12.41
N THR A 164 -2.91 19.48 -12.68
CA THR A 164 -4.23 19.61 -12.03
C THR A 164 -5.12 18.39 -12.30
N GLU A 165 -5.09 17.89 -13.53
CA GLU A 165 -5.82 16.69 -13.91
C GLU A 165 -5.25 15.43 -13.23
N LEU A 166 -3.93 15.33 -13.08
CA LEU A 166 -3.30 14.23 -12.34
C LEU A 166 -3.79 14.20 -10.88
N GLU A 167 -3.78 15.35 -10.19
CA GLU A 167 -4.28 15.44 -8.81
C GLU A 167 -5.75 15.00 -8.70
N ARG A 168 -6.57 15.36 -9.70
CA ARG A 168 -7.98 14.96 -9.76
C ARG A 168 -8.12 13.43 -9.90
N LEU A 169 -7.33 12.81 -10.79
CA LEU A 169 -7.35 11.37 -11.03
C LEU A 169 -6.86 10.58 -9.81
N GLU A 170 -5.81 11.05 -9.12
CA GLU A 170 -5.30 10.42 -7.91
C GLU A 170 -6.34 10.46 -6.77
N LYS A 171 -7.04 11.60 -6.59
CA LYS A 171 -8.14 11.71 -5.61
C LYS A 171 -9.31 10.77 -5.91
N GLN A 172 -9.60 10.48 -7.18
CA GLN A 172 -10.67 9.54 -7.55
C GLN A 172 -10.28 8.07 -7.33
N SER A 173 -9.01 7.74 -7.59
CA SER A 173 -8.51 6.36 -7.52
C SER A 173 -8.52 5.80 -6.09
N GLY A 174 -8.33 6.66 -5.08
CA GLY A 174 -8.38 6.30 -3.67
C GLY A 174 -9.74 5.74 -3.17
N ARG A 175 -10.83 5.86 -3.96
CA ARG A 175 -12.17 5.40 -3.56
C ARG A 175 -12.53 3.97 -4.00
N TYR A 176 -11.83 3.40 -4.98
CA TYR A 176 -12.20 2.11 -5.60
C TYR A 176 -11.48 0.88 -5.03
N SER A 177 -10.39 1.07 -4.29
CA SER A 177 -9.57 -0.01 -3.72
C SER A 177 -10.32 -0.88 -2.69
N SER A 178 -11.29 -0.32 -1.97
CA SER A 178 -12.02 -1.01 -0.89
C SER A 178 -12.97 -2.12 -1.38
N SER A 179 -13.60 -1.96 -2.55
CA SER A 179 -14.60 -2.93 -3.04
C SER A 179 -14.01 -4.26 -3.51
N ALA A 180 -12.77 -4.26 -3.99
CA ALA A 180 -12.14 -5.43 -4.57
C ALA A 180 -11.54 -6.39 -3.52
N GLY A 181 -11.16 -5.87 -2.34
CA GLY A 181 -10.63 -6.67 -1.22
C GLY A 181 -11.67 -7.63 -0.65
N ASN A 182 -12.87 -7.11 -0.32
CA ASN A 182 -13.96 -7.86 0.31
C ASN A 182 -14.46 -9.06 -0.53
N SER A 183 -14.21 -9.07 -1.84
CA SER A 183 -14.60 -10.19 -2.70
C SER A 183 -13.55 -11.30 -2.75
N PHE A 184 -12.27 -11.00 -2.51
CA PHE A 184 -11.23 -12.03 -2.49
C PHE A 184 -11.18 -12.77 -1.14
N GLU A 185 -11.44 -12.08 -0.04
CA GLU A 185 -11.50 -12.68 1.30
C GLU A 185 -12.49 -13.86 1.36
N LYS A 186 -13.68 -13.71 0.77
CA LYS A 186 -14.67 -14.81 0.67
C LYS A 186 -14.16 -15.99 -0.14
N VAL A 187 -13.44 -15.71 -1.22
CA VAL A 187 -12.86 -16.75 -2.09
C VAL A 187 -11.75 -17.48 -1.36
N SER A 188 -10.90 -16.76 -0.61
CA SER A 188 -9.85 -17.40 0.18
C SER A 188 -10.40 -18.24 1.31
N SER A 189 -11.42 -17.79 2.04
CA SER A 189 -12.05 -18.58 3.12
C SER A 189 -12.64 -19.90 2.59
N LEU A 190 -13.33 -19.86 1.45
CA LEU A 190 -13.85 -21.08 0.81
C LEU A 190 -12.70 -22.05 0.42
N ALA A 191 -11.63 -21.51 -0.16
CA ALA A 191 -10.47 -22.30 -0.53
C ALA A 191 -9.77 -22.94 0.69
N VAL A 192 -9.70 -22.23 1.82
CA VAL A 192 -9.17 -22.77 3.08
C VAL A 192 -10.02 -23.94 3.57
N SER A 193 -11.34 -23.79 3.61
CA SER A 193 -12.23 -24.88 4.03
C SER A 193 -12.13 -26.09 3.11
N GLN A 194 -12.00 -25.88 1.81
CA GLN A 194 -12.02 -26.95 0.81
C GLN A 194 -10.69 -27.66 0.63
N PHE A 195 -9.55 -26.97 0.85
CA PHE A 195 -8.23 -27.51 0.51
C PHE A 195 -7.23 -27.52 1.67
N VAL A 196 -7.30 -26.57 2.61
CA VAL A 196 -6.36 -26.53 3.75
C VAL A 196 -6.83 -27.46 4.86
N ILE A 197 -8.09 -27.35 5.28
CA ILE A 197 -8.65 -28.16 6.37
C ILE A 197 -8.48 -29.66 6.11
N PRO A 198 -8.74 -30.21 4.91
CA PRO A 198 -8.54 -31.65 4.67
C PRO A 198 -7.09 -32.12 4.84
N ILE A 199 -6.11 -31.22 4.75
CA ILE A 199 -4.69 -31.57 4.88
C ILE A 199 -4.24 -31.51 6.35
N VAL A 200 -4.66 -30.49 7.10
CA VAL A 200 -4.20 -30.29 8.48
C VAL A 200 -5.15 -30.83 9.53
N GLY A 201 -6.43 -30.98 9.19
CA GLY A 201 -7.47 -31.48 10.08
C GLY A 201 -7.32 -32.97 10.34
N ARG A 202 -7.43 -33.37 11.62
CA ARG A 202 -7.46 -34.78 12.02
C ARG A 202 -8.91 -35.24 12.15
N ALA A 203 -9.16 -36.52 11.87
CA ALA A 203 -10.49 -37.11 12.03
C ALA A 203 -10.99 -36.93 13.48
N GLY A 204 -12.16 -36.33 13.64
CA GLY A 204 -12.79 -36.08 14.95
C GLY A 204 -12.32 -34.81 15.67
N THR A 205 -11.49 -33.97 15.05
CA THR A 205 -11.11 -32.66 15.61
C THR A 205 -12.03 -31.56 15.08
N ASP A 206 -12.61 -30.77 15.98
CA ASP A 206 -13.43 -29.60 15.62
C ASP A 206 -12.50 -28.46 15.18
N CYS A 207 -12.40 -28.27 13.86
CA CYS A 207 -11.55 -27.27 13.24
C CYS A 207 -12.35 -26.01 12.91
N CYS A 208 -11.81 -24.84 13.23
CA CYS A 208 -12.39 -23.54 12.90
C CYS A 208 -11.41 -22.73 12.04
N VAL A 209 -11.95 -21.91 11.13
CA VAL A 209 -11.17 -20.90 10.41
C VAL A 209 -11.44 -19.54 11.06
N LEU A 210 -10.39 -18.86 11.48
CA LEU A 210 -10.44 -17.51 12.06
C LEU A 210 -9.83 -16.50 11.10
N HIS A 211 -10.30 -15.26 11.14
CA HIS A 211 -9.92 -14.20 10.19
C HIS A 211 -9.37 -12.97 10.91
N GLY A 212 -8.37 -12.30 10.30
CA GLY A 212 -7.84 -11.02 10.78
C GLY A 212 -7.31 -11.09 12.23
N VAL A 213 -6.59 -12.17 12.55
CA VAL A 213 -6.20 -12.49 13.92
C VAL A 213 -4.94 -11.70 14.30
N THR A 214 -5.07 -10.74 15.22
CA THR A 214 -3.95 -9.84 15.62
C THR A 214 -3.31 -10.23 16.95
N LEU A 215 -4.06 -10.89 17.84
CA LEU A 215 -3.62 -11.29 19.17
C LEU A 215 -2.97 -10.14 19.96
N GLY A 216 -3.46 -8.91 19.85
CA GLY A 216 -2.91 -7.76 20.58
C GLY A 216 -1.63 -7.15 19.98
N CYS A 217 -1.21 -7.59 18.79
CA CYS A 217 -0.12 -6.98 18.02
C CYS A 217 -0.50 -6.83 16.54
N ALA A 218 -0.76 -5.59 16.09
CA ALA A 218 -1.13 -5.33 14.69
C ALA A 218 -0.06 -5.78 13.68
N ARG A 219 1.23 -5.75 14.05
CA ARG A 219 2.33 -6.27 13.21
C ARG A 219 2.22 -7.79 12.99
N GLY A 220 1.64 -8.49 13.97
CA GLY A 220 1.37 -9.92 13.95
C GLY A 220 0.00 -10.30 13.38
N GLU A 221 -0.73 -9.38 12.74
CA GLU A 221 -2.00 -9.68 12.08
C GLU A 221 -1.83 -10.83 11.09
N LEU A 222 -2.67 -11.86 11.21
CA LEU A 222 -2.73 -13.03 10.34
C LEU A 222 -4.03 -12.99 9.54
N ASP A 223 -3.93 -13.14 8.21
CA ASP A 223 -5.10 -13.10 7.33
C ASP A 223 -6.13 -14.17 7.73
N GLN A 224 -5.70 -15.44 7.82
CA GLN A 224 -6.54 -16.55 8.28
C GLN A 224 -5.73 -17.57 9.10
N LEU A 225 -6.38 -18.16 10.10
CA LEU A 225 -5.85 -19.28 10.90
C LEU A 225 -6.79 -20.48 10.84
N VAL A 226 -6.24 -21.68 10.69
CA VAL A 226 -6.99 -22.93 10.97
C VAL A 226 -6.61 -23.37 12.37
N VAL A 227 -7.60 -23.44 13.26
CA VAL A 227 -7.41 -23.82 14.66
C VAL A 227 -8.21 -25.06 15.02
N ALA A 228 -7.72 -25.82 16.00
CA ALA A 228 -8.42 -26.93 16.61
C ALA A 228 -8.66 -26.67 18.10
N ARG A 229 -9.86 -27.02 18.58
CA ARG A 229 -10.15 -27.04 20.00
C ARG A 229 -9.71 -28.38 20.61
N HIS A 230 -9.04 -28.31 21.75
CA HIS A 230 -8.71 -29.50 22.52
C HIS A 230 -9.75 -29.79 23.60
N PRO A 231 -10.17 -31.06 23.75
CA PRO A 231 -10.97 -31.46 24.89
C PRO A 231 -10.17 -31.26 26.20
N GLY A 232 -10.64 -30.37 27.07
CA GLY A 232 -10.05 -30.17 28.41
C GLY A 232 -9.13 -28.96 28.58
N THR A 233 -8.95 -28.13 27.55
CA THR A 233 -8.28 -26.82 27.67
C THR A 233 -9.02 -25.76 26.83
N ASP A 234 -8.98 -24.51 27.30
CA ASP A 234 -9.50 -23.36 26.55
C ASP A 234 -8.52 -22.87 25.48
N ILE A 235 -7.27 -23.32 25.53
CA ILE A 235 -6.22 -22.95 24.57
C ILE A 235 -6.43 -23.74 23.29
N VAL A 236 -6.45 -23.04 22.16
CA VAL A 236 -6.55 -23.67 20.84
C VAL A 236 -5.19 -24.02 20.28
N ASP A 237 -5.16 -25.07 19.46
CA ASP A 237 -4.03 -25.40 18.62
C ASP A 237 -4.14 -24.67 17.28
N VAL A 238 -3.08 -24.02 16.84
CA VAL A 238 -2.99 -23.46 15.48
C VAL A 238 -2.44 -24.54 14.57
N LEU A 239 -3.29 -25.07 13.70
CA LEU A 239 -2.96 -26.12 12.74
C LEU A 239 -2.42 -25.57 11.41
N ALA A 240 -2.85 -24.37 11.00
CA ALA A 240 -2.30 -23.70 9.84
C ALA A 240 -2.36 -22.18 9.97
N VAL A 241 -1.35 -21.52 9.42
CA VAL A 241 -1.36 -20.10 9.10
C VAL A 241 -1.56 -19.97 7.60
N VAL A 242 -2.58 -19.21 7.19
CA VAL A 242 -2.87 -18.99 5.78
C VAL A 242 -2.74 -17.51 5.45
N GLU A 243 -1.84 -17.21 4.51
CA GLU A 243 -1.68 -15.86 3.96
C GLU A 243 -2.44 -15.75 2.63
N ALA A 244 -3.33 -14.78 2.51
CA ALA A 244 -4.20 -14.61 1.36
C ALA A 244 -3.79 -13.37 0.57
N LYS A 245 -3.21 -13.56 -0.62
CA LYS A 245 -2.82 -12.46 -1.50
C LYS A 245 -3.48 -12.60 -2.85
N ARG A 246 -4.34 -11.64 -3.21
CA ARG A 246 -4.98 -11.60 -4.54
C ARG A 246 -3.96 -11.59 -5.68
N ASN A 247 -2.85 -10.87 -5.51
CA ASN A 247 -1.77 -10.81 -6.48
C ASN A 247 -0.65 -11.75 -6.05
N ILE A 248 -0.46 -12.85 -6.78
CA ILE A 248 0.62 -13.82 -6.52
C ILE A 248 1.99 -13.17 -6.41
N ASN A 249 2.25 -12.08 -7.14
CA ASN A 249 3.54 -11.40 -7.11
C ASN A 249 3.89 -10.81 -5.74
N ASP A 250 2.90 -10.60 -4.87
CA ASP A 250 3.09 -10.10 -3.50
C ASP A 250 3.23 -11.23 -2.47
N LEU A 251 3.24 -12.49 -2.90
CA LEU A 251 3.35 -13.66 -2.02
C LEU A 251 4.67 -13.62 -1.22
N VAL A 252 5.78 -13.20 -1.83
CA VAL A 252 7.07 -13.08 -1.12
C VAL A 252 7.03 -12.13 0.08
N HIS A 253 6.24 -11.05 0.01
CA HIS A 253 6.04 -10.14 1.14
C HIS A 253 5.30 -10.84 2.27
N GLY A 254 4.19 -11.50 1.94
CA GLY A 254 3.42 -12.29 2.89
C GLY A 254 4.27 -13.40 3.52
N TYR A 255 5.05 -14.11 2.71
CA TYR A 255 5.98 -15.14 3.17
C TYR A 255 6.96 -14.62 4.22
N ARG A 256 7.71 -13.54 3.92
CA ARG A 256 8.68 -13.00 4.87
C ARG A 256 8.02 -12.51 6.16
N GLN A 257 6.88 -11.83 6.05
CA GLN A 257 6.15 -11.35 7.21
C GLN A 257 5.67 -12.52 8.08
N ARG A 258 5.11 -13.58 7.47
CA ARG A 258 4.68 -14.78 8.19
C ARG A 258 5.85 -15.49 8.84
N LEU A 259 7.02 -15.56 8.21
CA LEU A 259 8.20 -16.16 8.85
C LEU A 259 8.59 -15.42 10.13
N GLU A 260 8.67 -14.08 10.04
CA GLU A 260 8.97 -13.23 11.19
C GLU A 260 7.92 -13.42 12.30
N ASN A 261 6.63 -13.45 11.94
CA ASN A 261 5.55 -13.64 12.90
C ASN A 261 5.58 -15.04 13.53
N LEU A 262 5.85 -16.10 12.75
CA LEU A 262 5.97 -17.46 13.28
C LEU A 262 7.14 -17.57 14.28
N HIS A 263 8.27 -16.92 14.00
CA HIS A 263 9.35 -16.81 14.97
C HIS A 263 8.93 -16.07 16.24
N TRP A 264 8.14 -15.00 16.12
CA TRP A 264 7.59 -14.27 17.26
C TRP A 264 6.64 -15.12 18.11
N PHE A 265 5.67 -15.81 17.48
CA PHE A 265 4.72 -16.69 18.18
C PHE A 265 5.41 -17.90 18.86
N ALA A 266 6.51 -18.37 18.28
CA ALA A 266 7.32 -19.46 18.82
C ALA A 266 8.36 -19.00 19.87
N ASP A 267 8.42 -17.70 20.22
CA ASP A 267 9.44 -17.08 21.08
C ASP A 267 10.89 -17.36 20.63
N ASN A 268 11.11 -17.43 19.32
CA ASN A 268 12.44 -17.60 18.73
C ASN A 268 13.05 -16.25 18.35
N SER A 269 13.76 -15.63 19.29
CA SER A 269 14.33 -14.28 19.11
C SER A 269 15.41 -14.16 18.01
N ALA A 270 15.85 -15.26 17.40
CA ALA A 270 16.78 -15.20 16.27
C ALA A 270 16.08 -14.78 14.96
N GLY A 271 14.75 -14.91 14.87
CA GLY A 271 13.98 -14.71 13.64
C GLY A 271 13.05 -13.49 13.63
N PHE A 272 13.05 -12.67 14.68
CA PHE A 272 12.28 -11.42 14.75
C PHE A 272 13.00 -10.37 15.62
N ASP A 273 12.61 -9.10 15.47
CA ASP A 273 13.11 -7.99 16.29
C ASP A 273 12.10 -7.63 17.40
N PRO A 274 12.38 -7.91 18.69
CA PRO A 274 11.45 -7.63 19.78
C PRO A 274 11.04 -6.16 19.88
N GLU A 275 11.89 -5.20 19.48
CA GLU A 275 11.51 -3.78 19.57
C GLU A 275 10.32 -3.44 18.67
N GLN A 276 10.19 -4.12 17.53
CA GLN A 276 9.09 -3.91 16.57
C GLN A 276 7.77 -4.54 17.01
N TYR A 277 7.79 -5.43 18.00
CA TYR A 277 6.60 -6.10 18.56
C TYR A 277 6.16 -5.54 19.91
N ARG A 278 6.82 -4.49 20.41
CA ARG A 278 6.42 -3.86 21.66
C ARG A 278 5.04 -3.23 21.56
N THR A 279 4.15 -3.66 22.44
CA THR A 279 2.81 -3.09 22.61
C THR A 279 2.50 -2.92 24.09
N GLU A 280 1.36 -2.33 24.43
CA GLU A 280 0.87 -2.32 25.81
C GLU A 280 0.68 -3.73 26.37
N THR A 281 0.24 -4.67 25.52
CA THR A 281 0.06 -6.09 25.86
C THR A 281 1.41 -6.82 25.95
N TYR A 282 2.38 -6.49 25.09
CA TYR A 282 3.68 -7.14 25.00
C TYR A 282 4.82 -6.14 25.24
N PRO A 283 5.07 -5.70 26.49
CA PRO A 283 6.08 -4.67 26.78
C PRO A 283 7.52 -5.12 26.46
N HIS A 284 7.76 -6.42 26.47
CA HIS A 284 9.05 -7.03 26.09
C HIS A 284 9.13 -7.39 24.61
N GLY A 285 8.07 -7.17 23.84
CA GLY A 285 8.02 -7.51 22.41
C GLY A 285 8.00 -9.00 22.13
N ARG A 286 7.60 -9.83 23.11
CA ARG A 286 7.52 -11.29 23.00
C ARG A 286 6.07 -11.73 23.15
N PHE A 287 5.71 -12.82 22.51
CA PHE A 287 4.38 -13.40 22.62
C PHE A 287 4.24 -14.17 23.95
N GLU A 288 4.05 -13.42 25.02
CA GLU A 288 3.98 -13.91 26.40
C GLU A 288 2.55 -13.81 26.94
N GLY A 289 2.09 -14.83 27.66
CA GLY A 289 0.76 -14.85 28.28
C GLY A 289 -0.35 -15.32 27.35
N LEU A 290 -1.59 -15.04 27.76
CA LEU A 290 -2.80 -15.43 27.03
C LEU A 290 -3.29 -14.26 26.16
N ALA A 291 -3.52 -14.55 24.88
CA ALA A 291 -4.22 -13.65 23.98
C ALA A 291 -5.60 -14.23 23.64
N THR A 292 -6.56 -13.36 23.33
CA THR A 292 -7.90 -13.80 22.91
C THR A 292 -8.27 -13.22 21.57
N HIS A 293 -9.01 -13.99 20.78
CA HIS A 293 -9.67 -13.55 19.56
C HIS A 293 -11.15 -13.88 19.66
N GLN A 294 -12.01 -12.97 19.23
CA GLN A 294 -13.45 -13.19 19.22
C GLN A 294 -13.97 -13.23 17.79
N GLU A 295 -14.66 -14.30 17.43
CA GLU A 295 -15.23 -14.47 16.11
C GLU A 295 -16.53 -15.27 16.19
N HIS A 296 -17.55 -14.83 15.46
CA HIS A 296 -18.88 -15.45 15.45
C HIS A 296 -19.51 -15.69 16.83
N GLY A 297 -19.20 -14.83 17.81
CA GLY A 297 -19.72 -14.94 19.18
C GLY A 297 -18.99 -15.94 20.06
N GLU A 298 -17.92 -16.56 19.57
CA GLU A 298 -17.05 -17.44 20.33
C GLU A 298 -15.74 -16.73 20.69
N THR A 299 -15.13 -17.12 21.81
CA THR A 299 -13.80 -16.65 22.22
C THR A 299 -12.80 -17.79 22.06
N PHE A 300 -11.66 -17.49 21.44
CA PHE A 300 -10.55 -18.41 21.22
C PHE A 300 -9.35 -17.89 22.01
N CYS A 301 -8.76 -18.74 22.86
CA CYS A 301 -7.62 -18.38 23.68
C CYS A 301 -6.32 -18.94 23.07
N PHE A 302 -5.30 -18.10 22.98
CA PHE A 302 -4.01 -18.43 22.41
C PHE A 302 -2.92 -18.26 23.45
N SER A 303 -1.92 -19.14 23.39
CA SER A 303 -0.66 -19.00 24.10
C SER A 303 0.49 -19.39 23.15
N SER A 304 1.73 -19.29 23.61
CA SER A 304 2.87 -19.81 22.84
C SER A 304 2.79 -21.32 22.57
N GLU A 305 1.99 -22.07 23.33
CA GLU A 305 1.73 -23.50 23.10
C GLU A 305 0.83 -23.74 21.88
N SER A 306 -0.08 -22.79 21.59
CA SER A 306 -0.94 -22.84 20.40
C SER A 306 -0.14 -22.94 19.10
N PHE A 307 1.10 -22.43 19.09
CA PHE A 307 1.99 -22.44 17.93
C PHE A 307 3.11 -23.49 18.05
N SER A 308 2.94 -24.49 18.92
CA SER A 308 3.97 -25.49 19.22
C SER A 308 4.49 -26.22 17.98
N GLN A 309 3.64 -26.51 17.00
CA GLN A 309 4.06 -27.16 15.75
C GLN A 309 4.96 -26.29 14.85
N PHE A 310 5.02 -24.97 15.09
CA PHE A 310 5.91 -24.05 14.38
C PHE A 310 7.24 -23.85 15.11
N ARG A 311 7.45 -24.50 16.27
CA ARG A 311 8.72 -24.42 17.00
C ARG A 311 9.77 -25.25 16.25
N SER A 312 10.67 -24.55 15.56
CA SER A 312 11.80 -25.19 14.90
C SER A 312 12.95 -25.47 15.86
N THR A 313 13.56 -26.64 15.73
CA THR A 313 14.87 -26.93 16.30
C THR A 313 15.95 -26.28 15.42
N GLU A 314 16.26 -25.03 15.77
CA GLU A 314 17.46 -24.26 15.45
C GLU A 314 17.76 -23.79 14.01
N LYS A 315 17.23 -24.34 12.90
CA LYS A 315 17.52 -23.77 11.54
C LYS A 315 16.46 -23.90 10.45
N GLU A 316 15.42 -24.71 10.64
CA GLU A 316 14.44 -24.94 9.57
C GLU A 316 13.21 -24.05 9.76
N VAL A 317 12.81 -23.34 8.72
CA VAL A 317 11.58 -22.54 8.78
C VAL A 317 10.39 -23.52 8.80
N PRO A 318 9.40 -23.36 9.68
CA PRO A 318 8.26 -24.28 9.79
C PRO A 318 7.26 -24.06 8.65
N LEU A 319 7.66 -24.43 7.43
CA LEU A 319 6.89 -24.25 6.21
C LEU A 319 5.64 -25.15 6.15
N GLU A 320 5.64 -26.28 6.87
CA GLU A 320 4.60 -27.31 6.78
C GLU A 320 3.20 -26.79 7.14
N GLY A 321 3.11 -25.88 8.11
CA GLY A 321 1.85 -25.27 8.54
C GLY A 321 1.58 -23.89 7.91
N LEU A 322 2.41 -23.42 6.97
CA LEU A 322 2.27 -22.13 6.32
C LEU A 322 1.74 -22.30 4.88
N PHE A 323 0.52 -21.82 4.64
CA PHE A 323 -0.19 -21.93 3.37
C PHE A 323 -0.37 -20.55 2.72
N PHE A 324 -0.47 -20.54 1.39
CA PHE A 324 -0.78 -19.36 0.61
C PHE A 324 -2.00 -19.59 -0.27
N VAL A 325 -2.92 -18.63 -0.25
CA VAL A 325 -4.05 -18.59 -1.19
C VAL A 325 -3.93 -17.37 -2.08
N THR A 326 -3.95 -17.58 -3.40
CA THR A 326 -3.75 -16.51 -4.37
C THR A 326 -4.53 -16.73 -5.67
N GLU A 327 -4.72 -15.69 -6.48
CA GLU A 327 -5.27 -15.87 -7.84
C GLU A 327 -4.14 -16.37 -8.77
N SER A 328 -4.47 -17.28 -9.68
CA SER A 328 -3.52 -17.69 -10.72
C SER A 328 -3.34 -16.55 -11.72
N ARG A 329 -2.21 -15.86 -11.64
CA ARG A 329 -1.84 -14.75 -12.52
C ARG A 329 -0.38 -14.92 -12.95
N PRO A 330 0.01 -14.38 -14.11
CA PRO A 330 1.41 -14.39 -14.51
C PRO A 330 2.31 -13.72 -13.48
N LEU A 331 3.50 -14.30 -13.27
CA LEU A 331 4.54 -13.62 -12.51
C LEU A 331 5.10 -12.49 -13.36
N ASN A 332 5.41 -11.36 -12.73
CA ASN A 332 6.01 -10.21 -13.40
C ASN A 332 7.51 -10.10 -13.09
N GLY A 333 8.06 -10.99 -12.25
CA GLY A 333 9.44 -10.94 -11.77
C GLY A 333 9.70 -9.85 -10.73
N LEU A 334 8.66 -9.13 -10.31
CA LEU A 334 8.68 -8.09 -9.28
C LEU A 334 7.39 -8.15 -8.47
N THR A 335 7.47 -7.77 -7.20
CA THR A 335 6.30 -7.51 -6.37
C THR A 335 5.47 -6.35 -6.94
N GLY A 336 4.19 -6.27 -6.57
CA GLY A 336 3.30 -5.20 -7.02
C GLY A 336 3.81 -3.82 -6.64
N GLY A 337 4.42 -3.68 -5.45
CA GLY A 337 5.07 -2.46 -4.99
C GLY A 337 6.30 -2.09 -5.82
N GLU A 338 7.19 -3.04 -6.09
CA GLU A 338 8.36 -2.84 -6.95
C GLU A 338 7.96 -2.46 -8.37
N LEU A 339 7.07 -3.23 -9.00
CA LEU A 339 6.57 -2.95 -10.35
C LEU A 339 5.95 -1.55 -10.42
N SER A 340 5.17 -1.16 -9.42
CA SER A 340 4.60 0.19 -9.33
C SER A 340 5.68 1.28 -9.26
N ARG A 341 6.78 1.05 -8.52
CA ARG A 341 7.94 1.96 -8.49
C ARG A 341 8.62 2.07 -9.85
N VAL A 342 8.83 0.94 -10.54
CA VAL A 342 9.40 0.92 -11.90
C VAL A 342 8.49 1.69 -12.86
N MET A 343 7.19 1.41 -12.84
CA MET A 343 6.22 2.06 -13.73
C MET A 343 6.10 3.56 -13.43
N ASN A 344 6.14 3.96 -12.15
CA ASN A 344 6.15 5.37 -11.79
C ASN A 344 7.42 6.06 -12.33
N ARG A 345 8.59 5.42 -12.23
CA ARG A 345 9.83 5.96 -12.80
C ARG A 345 9.73 6.10 -14.32
N VAL A 346 9.25 5.06 -15.01
CA VAL A 346 9.01 5.08 -16.46
C VAL A 346 8.08 6.24 -16.83
N ALA A 347 7.00 6.43 -16.07
CA ALA A 347 5.99 7.44 -16.35
C ALA A 347 6.45 8.87 -16.04
N THR A 348 7.50 9.07 -15.24
CA THR A 348 7.90 10.40 -14.73
C THR A 348 9.29 10.85 -15.15
N ASP A 349 10.22 9.96 -15.49
CA ASP A 349 11.58 10.32 -15.90
C ASP A 349 11.59 10.91 -17.33
N PRO A 350 11.82 12.24 -17.51
CA PRO A 350 11.78 12.88 -18.83
C PRO A 350 12.91 12.46 -19.76
N ARG A 351 13.90 11.71 -19.26
CA ARG A 351 15.02 11.15 -20.04
C ARG A 351 14.82 9.69 -20.38
N PHE A 352 13.76 9.05 -19.89
CA PHE A 352 13.45 7.68 -20.23
C PHE A 352 12.98 7.57 -21.69
N ASP A 353 13.62 6.68 -22.43
CA ASP A 353 13.24 6.29 -23.78
C ASP A 353 13.38 4.77 -23.93
N LEU A 354 12.28 4.10 -24.26
CA LEU A 354 12.23 2.64 -24.48
C LEU A 354 13.01 2.21 -25.73
N ASN A 355 13.15 3.10 -26.71
CA ASN A 355 13.86 2.82 -27.96
C ASN A 355 15.38 3.02 -27.81
N ASN A 356 15.82 3.67 -26.72
CA ASN A 356 17.23 3.89 -26.43
C ASN A 356 17.79 2.79 -25.52
N LEU A 357 18.68 1.95 -26.06
CA LEU A 357 19.29 0.84 -25.30
C LEU A 357 20.09 1.31 -24.07
N ALA A 358 20.73 2.48 -24.13
CA ALA A 358 21.45 3.02 -22.97
C ALA A 358 20.49 3.45 -21.86
N SER A 359 19.31 3.96 -22.21
CA SER A 359 18.23 4.25 -21.25
C SER A 359 17.72 2.97 -20.60
N CYS A 360 17.40 1.95 -21.40
CA CYS A 360 16.93 0.65 -20.92
C CYS A 360 17.97 -0.02 -20.00
N ARG A 361 19.27 0.03 -20.36
CA ARG A 361 20.35 -0.54 -19.54
C ARG A 361 20.45 0.14 -18.18
N ARG A 362 20.34 1.47 -18.12
CA ARG A 362 20.34 2.23 -16.85
C ARG A 362 19.12 1.87 -16.00
N LEU A 363 17.95 1.77 -16.62
CA LEU A 363 16.73 1.39 -15.91
C LEU A 363 16.84 -0.04 -15.37
N LYS A 364 17.28 -1.01 -16.19
CA LYS A 364 17.46 -2.39 -15.75
C LYS A 364 18.40 -2.49 -14.56
N LYS A 365 19.57 -1.84 -14.63
CA LYS A 365 20.51 -1.80 -13.50
C LYS A 365 19.83 -1.25 -12.25
N TRP A 366 19.15 -0.12 -12.36
CA TRP A 366 18.42 0.47 -11.24
C TRP A 366 17.33 -0.46 -10.69
N VAL A 367 16.58 -1.16 -11.55
CA VAL A 367 15.58 -2.15 -11.12
C VAL A 367 16.25 -3.23 -10.29
N LEU A 368 17.29 -3.86 -10.79
CA LEU A 368 18.02 -4.92 -10.09
C LEU A 368 18.64 -4.44 -8.77
N ASP A 369 19.13 -3.19 -8.71
CA ASP A 369 19.70 -2.59 -7.49
C ASP A 369 18.63 -2.28 -6.42
N THR A 370 17.35 -2.16 -6.81
CA THR A 370 16.23 -1.82 -5.90
C THR A 370 15.31 -2.98 -5.59
N MET A 371 15.47 -4.08 -6.31
CA MET A 371 14.70 -5.29 -6.16
C MET A 371 15.15 -6.03 -4.90
N GLU A 372 14.21 -6.65 -4.23
CA GLU A 372 14.51 -7.48 -3.07
C GLU A 372 15.22 -8.78 -3.48
N SER A 373 16.08 -9.28 -2.58
CA SER A 373 16.95 -10.43 -2.84
C SER A 373 16.22 -11.76 -3.03
N VAL A 374 14.99 -11.87 -2.53
CA VAL A 374 14.10 -13.01 -2.75
C VAL A 374 12.85 -12.50 -3.45
N GLN A 375 12.43 -13.18 -4.50
CA GLN A 375 11.22 -12.88 -5.25
C GLN A 375 10.20 -14.00 -5.10
N THR A 376 8.96 -13.76 -5.53
CA THR A 376 7.89 -14.76 -5.45
C THR A 376 8.26 -16.08 -6.11
N ILE A 377 8.98 -16.04 -7.25
CA ILE A 377 9.45 -17.26 -7.94
C ILE A 377 10.35 -18.13 -7.06
N ASP A 378 11.15 -17.52 -6.19
CA ASP A 378 12.04 -18.25 -5.28
C ASP A 378 11.25 -18.93 -4.15
N VAL A 379 10.19 -18.28 -3.67
CA VAL A 379 9.28 -18.89 -2.68
C VAL A 379 8.53 -20.07 -3.30
N LEU A 380 8.02 -19.94 -4.52
CA LEU A 380 7.35 -21.05 -5.20
C LEU A 380 8.31 -22.24 -5.43
N ARG A 381 9.55 -21.97 -5.83
CA ARG A 381 10.60 -23.00 -5.97
C ARG A 381 10.94 -23.66 -4.63
N LEU A 382 11.02 -22.88 -3.55
CA LEU A 382 11.25 -23.41 -2.21
C LEU A 382 10.15 -24.40 -1.81
N TYR A 383 8.88 -24.06 -2.06
CA TYR A 383 7.76 -24.94 -1.77
C TYR A 383 7.76 -26.22 -2.63
N ASP A 384 8.08 -26.12 -3.93
CA ASP A 384 8.23 -27.32 -4.79
C ASP A 384 9.38 -28.23 -4.31
N GLN A 385 10.54 -27.65 -4.01
CA GLN A 385 11.74 -28.39 -3.59
C GLN A 385 11.56 -29.13 -2.26
N ASN A 386 10.71 -28.63 -1.36
CA ASN A 386 10.41 -29.25 -0.08
C ASN A 386 9.19 -30.20 -0.14
N GLY A 387 8.61 -30.44 -1.32
CA GLY A 387 7.42 -31.30 -1.47
C GLY A 387 6.15 -30.69 -0.89
N LEU A 388 6.09 -29.35 -0.74
CA LEU A 388 5.01 -28.59 -0.14
C LEU A 388 4.16 -27.85 -1.18
N ALA A 389 4.16 -28.30 -2.45
CA ALA A 389 3.44 -27.62 -3.53
C ALA A 389 1.93 -27.47 -3.26
N ASP A 390 1.34 -28.41 -2.52
CA ASP A 390 -0.06 -28.42 -2.08
C ASP A 390 -0.40 -27.31 -1.06
N ARG A 391 0.62 -26.61 -0.52
CA ARG A 391 0.47 -25.42 0.34
C ARG A 391 0.26 -24.13 -0.46
N ILE A 392 0.43 -24.15 -1.78
CA ILE A 392 0.14 -23.02 -2.67
C ILE A 392 -1.18 -23.29 -3.39
N ILE A 393 -2.22 -22.54 -3.04
CA ILE A 393 -3.58 -22.73 -3.52
C ILE A 393 -3.96 -21.60 -4.49
N PHE A 394 -4.28 -21.96 -5.73
CA PHE A 394 -4.84 -21.02 -6.70
C PHE A 394 -6.36 -20.97 -6.63
N ALA A 395 -6.90 -19.86 -6.14
CA ALA A 395 -8.32 -19.59 -6.05
C ALA A 395 -8.73 -18.53 -7.07
N ASN A 396 -9.38 -18.94 -8.17
CA ASN A 396 -9.82 -18.07 -9.25
C ASN A 396 -11.33 -17.77 -9.14
N ARG A 397 -11.73 -16.54 -9.47
CA ARG A 397 -13.14 -16.10 -9.40
C ARG A 397 -14.09 -16.77 -10.39
N GLU A 398 -13.57 -17.33 -11.49
CA GLU A 398 -14.38 -17.76 -12.64
C GLU A 398 -14.60 -19.28 -12.73
N THR A 399 -13.87 -20.09 -11.97
CA THR A 399 -13.89 -21.57 -12.12
C THR A 399 -14.64 -22.32 -11.03
N ASP A 400 -15.05 -21.67 -9.95
CA ASP A 400 -15.81 -22.34 -8.90
C ASP A 400 -17.26 -21.84 -8.98
N GLY A 401 -18.21 -22.76 -9.11
CA GLY A 401 -19.65 -22.55 -9.18
C GLY A 401 -20.24 -21.88 -7.93
N ILE A 402 -19.80 -20.67 -7.62
CA ILE A 402 -20.28 -19.80 -6.53
C ILE A 402 -21.72 -19.31 -6.83
N SER A 403 -22.28 -19.68 -7.99
CA SER A 403 -23.71 -19.60 -8.26
C SER A 403 -24.52 -20.61 -7.44
N GLU A 404 -23.99 -21.79 -7.11
CA GLU A 404 -24.72 -22.86 -6.42
C GLU A 404 -24.36 -22.96 -4.92
N ALA A 405 -23.12 -22.62 -4.54
CA ALA A 405 -22.68 -22.68 -3.13
C ALA A 405 -23.24 -21.56 -2.21
N LYS A 406 -23.91 -20.54 -2.78
CA LYS A 406 -24.57 -19.49 -1.99
C LYS A 406 -25.73 -20.03 -1.16
N ASP A 407 -26.38 -21.09 -1.62
CA ASP A 407 -27.54 -21.66 -0.95
C ASP A 407 -27.15 -22.73 0.09
N GLU A 408 -25.99 -23.38 -0.04
CA GLU A 408 -25.57 -24.43 0.90
C GLU A 408 -24.85 -23.90 2.16
N ILE A 409 -24.02 -22.86 2.04
CA ILE A 409 -23.27 -22.32 3.20
C ILE A 409 -24.22 -21.54 4.15
N SER A 410 -25.25 -20.87 3.63
CA SER A 410 -26.29 -20.26 4.47
C SER A 410 -27.08 -21.33 5.24
N ASN A 411 -27.41 -22.45 4.57
CA ASN A 411 -28.17 -23.54 5.18
C ASN A 411 -27.35 -24.35 6.19
N HIS A 412 -26.04 -24.52 6.00
CA HIS A 412 -25.21 -25.26 6.96
C HIS A 412 -24.92 -24.47 8.26
N CYS A 413 -24.80 -23.14 8.17
CA CYS A 413 -24.72 -22.28 9.37
C CYS A 413 -26.06 -22.09 10.08
N GLN A 414 -27.20 -22.13 9.36
CA GLN A 414 -28.54 -22.04 9.97
C GLN A 414 -28.99 -23.37 10.63
N ASN A 415 -28.63 -24.53 10.06
CA ASN A 415 -29.04 -25.83 10.61
C ASN A 415 -28.36 -26.19 11.94
N ARG A 416 -27.24 -25.55 12.31
CA ARG A 416 -26.65 -25.67 13.66
C ARG A 416 -27.42 -24.86 14.73
N PHE A 417 -28.23 -23.88 14.34
CA PHE A 417 -29.03 -23.06 15.29
C PHE A 417 -30.37 -23.69 15.67
N GLU A 418 -30.97 -24.53 14.84
CA GLU A 418 -32.25 -25.18 15.17
C GLU A 418 -32.08 -26.41 16.08
N PHE A 419 -30.95 -27.12 16.01
CA PHE A 419 -30.69 -28.28 16.86
C PHE A 419 -30.47 -27.95 18.35
N LYS A 420 -30.14 -26.68 18.69
CA LYS A 420 -29.95 -26.24 20.08
C LYS A 420 -31.22 -25.68 20.75
N LYS A 421 -32.32 -25.50 20.02
CA LYS A 421 -33.61 -25.06 20.60
C LYS A 421 -34.58 -26.19 20.93
N GLY A 422 -34.23 -27.44 20.63
CA GLY A 422 -35.10 -28.61 20.83
C GLY A 422 -34.93 -29.39 22.14
N PHE A 423 -34.01 -28.99 23.04
CA PHE A 423 -33.69 -29.77 24.24
C PHE A 423 -34.09 -29.14 25.59
N ASP A 424 -34.73 -27.97 25.59
CA ASP A 424 -35.22 -27.30 26.81
C ASP A 424 -36.75 -27.29 26.92
N SER A 425 -37.39 -28.41 26.62
CA SER A 425 -38.78 -28.62 27.02
C SER A 425 -39.08 -30.10 27.27
N GLY A 426 -38.95 -30.53 28.53
CA GLY A 426 -39.64 -31.73 29.02
C GLY A 426 -38.83 -32.60 29.97
N SER A 427 -38.85 -32.27 31.27
CA SER A 427 -39.18 -33.12 32.44
C SER A 427 -38.57 -32.53 33.69
#